data_AF-A0A2J6PL77-F1
#
_entry.id   AF-A0A2J6PL77-F1
#
_cell.length_a   1.000
_cell.length_b   1.000
_cell.length_c   1.000
_cell.angle_alpha   90.00
_cell.angle_beta   90.00
_cell.angle_gamma   90.00
#
_symmetry.space_group_name_H-M   'P 1'
#
loop_
_entity.id
_entity.type
_entity.pdbx_description
1 polymer ?
#
loop_
_entity_poly.entity_id
_entity_poly.type
_entity_poly.pdbx_seq_one_letter_code
_entity_poly.pdbx_strand_id
1 'polypeptide(L)'
;MPDCKPFLSEEYRLKRWTFSIENWDRTKEYWRRGLYYDESTVQTALRRRLKILRKRDERRRLDCIQFKFQSGRTSIHVAAVIGYNFKSKLVILSTEGEGKGFTQKKYEKRILRGLLEEICKEKNGRYIGDFCVGEDYFVVEDGSRIHGKKDTKRNKGLCNKARVECFIYSIDWPPCSPDLNPIENVWRILKQRLRNRKPYGGWTLEELKDAVLEIWEHEITVKDFNKYIDSLPERIEKVRFRKGGSTHW
;
A
#
# COMPACT_ATOMS: atom_id res chain seq x y z
N MET A 1 13.69 -1.48 -5.86
CA MET A 1 14.07 -1.03 -4.51
C MET A 1 12.76 -0.81 -3.77
N PRO A 2 12.66 -1.05 -2.45
CA PRO A 2 11.52 -0.52 -1.71
C PRO A 2 11.39 0.97 -2.02
N ASP A 3 10.16 1.51 -2.01
CA ASP A 3 9.92 2.95 -2.06
C ASP A 3 10.38 3.58 -0.73
N CYS A 4 11.69 3.47 -0.44
CA CYS A 4 12.33 4.36 0.51
C CYS A 4 12.29 5.74 -0.14
N LYS A 5 11.25 6.52 0.13
CA LYS A 5 11.16 7.91 -0.30
C LYS A 5 12.46 8.61 0.13
N PRO A 6 13.33 9.01 -0.82
CA PRO A 6 14.59 9.63 -0.45
C PRO A 6 14.29 10.99 0.19
N PHE A 7 14.94 11.27 1.33
CA PHE A 7 14.80 12.46 2.18
C PHE A 7 13.44 12.60 2.88
N LEU A 8 13.29 11.93 4.03
CA LEU A 8 12.27 12.29 5.01
C LEU A 8 12.59 13.69 5.56
N SER A 9 11.66 14.63 5.41
CA SER A 9 11.78 15.96 6.04
C SER A 9 11.83 15.82 7.56
N GLU A 10 12.42 16.81 8.24
CA GLU A 10 12.48 16.85 9.70
C GLU A 10 11.08 16.80 10.33
N GLU A 11 10.11 17.51 9.74
CA GLU A 11 8.70 17.45 10.15
C GLU A 11 8.12 16.03 10.08
N TYR A 12 8.40 15.28 9.00
CA TYR A 12 7.91 13.91 8.85
C TYR A 12 8.61 12.94 9.78
N ARG A 13 9.91 13.15 10.04
CA ARG A 13 10.64 12.39 11.05
C ARG A 13 10.05 12.62 12.44
N LEU A 14 9.75 13.86 12.80
CA LEU A 14 9.12 14.17 14.08
C LEU A 14 7.77 13.48 14.21
N LYS A 15 6.89 13.57 13.20
CA LYS A 15 5.59 12.89 13.20
C LYS A 15 5.70 11.37 13.33
N ARG A 16 6.65 10.76 12.60
CA ARG A 16 6.95 9.32 12.72
C ARG A 16 7.45 8.95 14.12
N TRP A 17 8.28 9.81 14.70
CA TRP A 17 8.83 9.59 16.03
C TRP A 17 7.75 9.73 17.11
N THR A 18 6.92 10.77 17.07
CA THR A 18 5.77 10.96 17.95
C THR A 18 4.83 9.75 17.87
N PHE A 19 4.44 9.32 16.67
CA PHE A 19 3.62 8.13 16.49
C PHE A 19 4.25 6.89 17.14
N SER A 20 5.57 6.73 17.01
CA SER A 20 6.27 5.60 17.62
C SER A 20 6.34 5.65 19.15
N ILE A 21 6.33 6.85 19.74
CA ILE A 21 6.28 7.07 21.18
C ILE A 21 4.86 6.85 21.70
N GLU A 22 3.83 7.27 20.97
CA GLU A 22 2.43 7.11 21.39
C GLU A 22 1.95 5.66 21.33
N ASN A 23 2.61 4.84 20.51
CA ASN A 23 2.19 3.46 20.22
C ASN A 23 3.24 2.41 20.62
N TRP A 24 4.20 2.77 21.46
CA TRP A 24 5.33 1.90 21.83
C TRP A 24 4.93 0.66 22.63
N ASP A 25 3.86 0.76 23.41
CA ASP A 25 3.35 -0.25 24.33
C ASP A 25 2.23 -1.12 23.71
N ARG A 26 1.82 -0.81 22.48
CA ARG A 26 0.77 -1.55 21.78
C ARG A 26 1.26 -2.95 21.42
N THR A 27 0.54 -3.97 21.93
CA THR A 27 0.87 -5.38 21.70
C THR A 27 0.58 -5.82 20.26
N LYS A 28 0.99 -7.03 19.90
CA LYS A 28 0.67 -7.62 18.59
C LYS A 28 -0.85 -7.72 18.38
N GLU A 29 -1.59 -8.09 19.43
CA GLU A 29 -3.04 -8.24 19.42
C GLU A 29 -3.73 -6.94 19.05
N TYR A 30 -3.23 -5.80 19.53
CA TYR A 30 -3.72 -4.49 19.11
C TYR A 30 -3.62 -4.32 17.59
N TRP A 31 -2.44 -4.60 17.00
CA TRP A 31 -2.18 -4.44 15.57
C TRP A 31 -2.89 -5.45 14.67
N ARG A 32 -3.22 -6.62 15.20
CA ARG A 32 -4.02 -7.64 14.49
C ARG A 32 -5.43 -7.16 14.17
N ARG A 33 -5.94 -6.16 14.89
CA ARG A 33 -7.22 -5.49 14.62
C ARG A 33 -7.15 -4.47 13.47
N GLY A 34 -5.96 -4.17 12.97
CA GLY A 34 -5.79 -3.24 11.85
C GLY A 34 -6.23 -3.84 10.52
N LEU A 35 -6.96 -3.04 9.74
CA LEU A 35 -7.18 -3.21 8.31
C LEU A 35 -6.24 -2.26 7.56
N TYR A 36 -5.26 -2.83 6.86
CA TYR A 36 -4.20 -2.11 6.18
C TYR A 36 -4.57 -1.95 4.72
N TYR A 37 -4.93 -0.73 4.35
CA TYR A 37 -5.27 -0.33 2.99
C TYR A 37 -4.08 0.34 2.31
N ASP A 38 -3.92 0.09 1.01
CA ASP A 38 -2.98 0.81 0.16
C ASP A 38 -3.26 0.58 -1.33
N GLU A 39 -2.68 1.45 -2.16
CA GLU A 39 -2.66 1.33 -3.61
C GLU A 39 -1.25 1.16 -4.16
N SER A 40 -1.08 0.22 -5.08
CA SER A 40 0.20 -0.02 -5.74
C SER A 40 0.06 0.02 -7.25
N THR A 41 1.08 0.58 -7.91
CA THR A 41 1.23 0.51 -9.37
C THR A 41 2.00 -0.74 -9.77
N VAL A 42 1.47 -1.47 -10.74
CA VAL A 42 2.12 -2.62 -11.40
C VAL A 42 2.31 -2.28 -12.88
N GLN A 43 3.52 -2.48 -13.40
CA GLN A 43 3.88 -2.11 -14.78
C GLN A 43 4.08 -3.36 -15.63
N THR A 44 3.77 -3.32 -16.93
CA THR A 44 4.01 -4.43 -17.87
C THR A 44 5.51 -4.74 -18.05
N ALA A 45 6.37 -3.73 -17.91
CA ALA A 45 7.82 -3.89 -18.01
C ALA A 45 8.46 -4.37 -16.69
N LEU A 46 8.09 -5.56 -16.21
CA LEU A 46 8.69 -6.21 -15.01
C LEU A 46 10.09 -6.81 -15.26
N ARG A 47 10.96 -6.12 -16.02
CA ARG A 47 12.29 -6.64 -16.35
C ARG A 47 13.22 -6.60 -15.13
N ARG A 48 13.96 -7.70 -14.90
CA ARG A 48 15.07 -7.70 -13.94
C ARG A 48 16.12 -6.68 -14.39
N ARG A 49 16.75 -5.99 -13.44
CA ARG A 49 18.02 -5.29 -13.71
C ARG A 49 19.03 -6.37 -14.08
N LEU A 50 19.41 -6.43 -15.35
CA LEU A 50 20.42 -7.36 -15.83
C LEU A 50 21.71 -7.08 -15.05
N LYS A 51 22.27 -8.12 -14.43
CA LYS A 51 23.62 -8.06 -13.89
C LYS A 51 24.56 -8.26 -15.07
N ILE A 52 25.35 -7.24 -15.39
CA ILE A 52 26.31 -7.28 -16.50
C ILE A 52 27.69 -7.39 -15.87
N LEU A 53 28.44 -8.43 -16.21
CA LEU A 53 29.85 -8.55 -15.88
C LEU A 53 30.65 -7.66 -16.85
N ARG A 54 31.55 -6.83 -16.32
CA ARG A 54 32.40 -5.89 -17.07
C ARG A 54 33.77 -5.81 -16.41
N LYS A 55 34.81 -5.50 -17.17
CA LYS A 55 36.15 -5.24 -16.63
C LYS A 55 36.18 -3.89 -15.89
N ARG A 56 37.22 -3.68 -15.09
CA ARG A 56 37.51 -2.38 -14.46
C ARG A 56 37.59 -1.31 -15.57
N ASP A 57 36.99 -0.14 -15.35
CA ASP A 57 36.94 1.02 -16.26
C ASP A 57 35.96 0.98 -17.45
N GLU A 58 35.28 -0.15 -17.74
CA GLU A 58 34.26 -0.24 -18.81
C GLU A 58 32.88 0.32 -18.41
N ARG A 59 32.72 0.79 -17.17
CA ARG A 59 31.41 1.20 -16.64
C ARG A 59 30.82 2.42 -17.36
N ARG A 60 31.67 3.36 -17.77
CA ARG A 60 31.27 4.65 -18.35
C ARG A 60 31.55 4.77 -19.84
N ARG A 61 32.15 3.75 -20.47
CA ARG A 61 32.43 3.79 -21.91
C ARG A 61 31.11 3.63 -22.67
N LEU A 62 30.83 4.53 -23.61
CA LEU A 62 29.55 4.61 -24.31
C LEU A 62 29.31 3.39 -25.23
N ASP A 63 30.37 2.82 -25.78
CA ASP A 63 30.38 1.53 -26.51
C ASP A 63 29.95 0.33 -25.64
N CYS A 64 30.14 0.42 -24.32
CA CYS A 64 29.73 -0.59 -23.35
C CYS A 64 28.33 -0.30 -22.74
N ILE A 65 27.67 0.80 -23.12
CA ILE A 65 26.37 1.21 -22.58
C ILE A 65 25.32 1.10 -23.68
N GLN A 66 24.44 0.12 -23.58
CA GLN A 66 23.26 0.06 -24.42
C GLN A 66 22.20 1.05 -23.91
N PHE A 67 22.07 2.19 -24.57
CA PHE A 67 20.97 3.12 -24.33
C PHE A 67 19.67 2.52 -24.87
N LYS A 68 18.63 2.46 -24.03
CA LYS A 68 17.28 2.11 -24.47
C LYS A 68 16.31 3.20 -24.02
N PHE A 69 15.67 3.83 -24.99
CA PHE A 69 14.48 4.64 -24.75
C PHE A 69 13.36 3.71 -24.26
N GLN A 70 12.80 4.01 -23.10
CA GLN A 70 11.68 3.27 -22.52
C GLN A 70 10.37 3.97 -22.91
N SER A 71 9.97 3.84 -24.17
CA SER A 71 8.64 4.24 -24.66
C SER A 71 7.70 3.02 -24.64
N GLY A 72 6.44 3.18 -24.19
CA GLY A 72 5.41 2.13 -24.23
C GLY A 72 5.09 1.40 -22.90
N ARG A 73 5.44 1.95 -21.73
CA ARG A 73 5.03 1.35 -20.45
C ARG A 73 3.55 1.63 -20.17
N THR A 74 2.76 0.58 -20.16
CA THR A 74 1.43 0.59 -19.55
C THR A 74 1.53 0.12 -18.09
N SER A 75 0.72 0.72 -17.24
CA SER A 75 0.69 0.40 -15.82
C SER A 75 -0.73 0.32 -15.32
N ILE A 76 -1.02 -0.68 -14.52
CA ILE A 76 -2.26 -0.79 -13.79
C ILE A 76 -2.05 -0.25 -12.37
N HIS A 77 -3.07 0.46 -11.88
CA HIS A 77 -3.18 0.78 -10.47
C HIS A 77 -4.09 -0.26 -9.83
N VAL A 78 -3.67 -0.81 -8.70
CA VAL A 78 -4.47 -1.76 -7.93
C VAL A 78 -4.55 -1.31 -6.48
N ALA A 79 -5.65 -1.66 -5.82
CA ALA A 79 -5.88 -1.36 -4.41
C ALA A 79 -6.44 -2.59 -3.71
N ALA A 80 -6.05 -2.80 -2.46
CA ALA A 80 -6.59 -3.86 -1.62
C ALA A 80 -6.47 -3.51 -0.14
N VAL A 81 -7.11 -4.34 0.68
CA VAL A 81 -7.03 -4.31 2.13
C VAL A 81 -6.56 -5.66 2.64
N ILE A 82 -5.65 -5.67 3.60
CA ILE A 82 -5.29 -6.86 4.36
C ILE A 82 -5.55 -6.63 5.84
N GLY A 83 -5.89 -7.69 6.56
CA GLY A 83 -6.00 -7.70 8.02
C GLY A 83 -5.47 -9.03 8.55
N TYR A 84 -5.37 -9.21 9.87
CA TYR A 84 -4.89 -10.49 10.38
C TYR A 84 -5.85 -11.63 10.00
N ASN A 85 -5.34 -12.68 9.37
CA ASN A 85 -6.14 -13.77 8.78
C ASN A 85 -7.18 -13.31 7.73
N PHE A 86 -7.01 -12.13 7.14
CA PHE A 86 -7.98 -11.57 6.21
C PHE A 86 -7.30 -10.87 5.04
N LYS A 87 -7.88 -11.02 3.85
CA LYS A 87 -7.44 -10.36 2.62
C LYS A 87 -8.70 -10.05 1.80
N SER A 88 -8.84 -8.81 1.35
CA SER A 88 -9.95 -8.42 0.49
C SER A 88 -9.77 -8.92 -0.94
N LYS A 89 -10.82 -8.77 -1.75
CA LYS A 89 -10.67 -8.79 -3.21
C LYS A 89 -9.74 -7.67 -3.66
N LEU A 90 -8.99 -7.89 -4.73
CA LEU A 90 -8.14 -6.89 -5.36
C LEU A 90 -8.96 -6.03 -6.31
N VAL A 91 -8.88 -4.71 -6.18
CA VAL A 91 -9.60 -3.77 -7.04
C VAL A 91 -8.62 -3.17 -8.05
N ILE A 92 -8.87 -3.39 -9.35
CA ILE A 92 -8.10 -2.74 -10.42
C ILE A 92 -8.66 -1.33 -10.63
N LEU A 93 -7.85 -0.33 -10.32
CA LEU A 93 -8.16 1.10 -10.44
C LEU A 93 -7.81 1.69 -11.80
N SER A 94 -7.15 0.93 -12.70
CA SER A 94 -6.74 1.45 -14.01
C SER A 94 -7.93 1.98 -14.79
N THR A 95 -7.84 3.25 -15.19
CA THR A 95 -8.80 3.86 -16.11
C THR A 95 -8.08 4.11 -17.41
N GLU A 96 -8.13 3.11 -18.30
CA GLU A 96 -7.85 3.36 -19.71
C GLU A 96 -8.89 4.35 -20.22
N GLY A 97 -8.46 5.37 -20.98
CA GLY A 97 -9.34 6.32 -21.64
C GLY A 97 -10.00 7.41 -20.77
N GLU A 98 -10.07 7.26 -19.45
CA GLU A 98 -10.61 8.34 -18.60
C GLU A 98 -9.50 9.34 -18.22
N GLY A 99 -9.55 10.53 -18.82
CA GLY A 99 -8.67 11.64 -18.45
C GLY A 99 -8.71 11.98 -16.94
N LYS A 100 -7.58 12.51 -16.46
CA LYS A 100 -7.19 12.76 -15.06
C LYS A 100 -7.07 11.46 -14.25
N GLY A 101 -5.86 11.20 -13.74
CA GLY A 101 -5.51 10.01 -12.96
C GLY A 101 -6.37 9.82 -11.70
N PHE A 102 -5.99 8.88 -10.82
CA PHE A 102 -6.81 8.53 -9.66
C PHE A 102 -7.09 9.75 -8.76
N THR A 103 -8.37 10.17 -8.70
CA THR A 103 -8.81 11.40 -8.03
C THR A 103 -9.49 11.10 -6.69
N GLN A 104 -9.57 12.11 -5.82
CA GLN A 104 -10.30 12.02 -4.55
C GLN A 104 -11.76 11.57 -4.70
N LYS A 105 -12.45 11.93 -5.79
CA LYS A 105 -13.83 11.47 -6.05
C LYS A 105 -13.87 9.97 -6.41
N LYS A 106 -12.90 9.50 -7.20
CA LYS A 106 -12.76 8.08 -7.53
C LYS A 106 -12.43 7.26 -6.28
N TYR A 107 -11.57 7.81 -5.41
CA TYR A 107 -11.25 7.23 -4.11
C TYR A 107 -12.49 7.08 -3.23
N GLU A 108 -13.25 8.17 -3.02
CA GLU A 108 -14.45 8.10 -2.18
C GLU A 108 -15.49 7.09 -2.71
N LYS A 109 -15.80 7.12 -4.01
CA LYS A 109 -16.82 6.24 -4.57
C LYS A 109 -16.41 4.77 -4.62
N ARG A 110 -15.16 4.47 -5.03
CA ARG A 110 -14.73 3.08 -5.28
C ARG A 110 -14.12 2.42 -4.04
N ILE A 111 -13.44 3.19 -3.21
CA ILE A 111 -12.70 2.67 -2.06
C ILE A 111 -13.51 2.84 -0.79
N LEU A 112 -13.88 4.07 -0.43
CA LEU A 112 -14.62 4.29 0.83
C LEU A 112 -16.00 3.64 0.76
N ARG A 113 -16.84 4.04 -0.20
CA ARG A 113 -18.21 3.49 -0.37
C ARG A 113 -18.30 2.15 -1.11
N GLY A 114 -17.16 1.63 -1.53
CA GLY A 114 -17.09 0.34 -2.22
C GLY A 114 -16.38 -0.65 -1.31
N LEU A 115 -15.09 -0.83 -1.57
CA LEU A 115 -14.26 -1.82 -0.91
C LEU A 115 -14.31 -1.77 0.63
N LEU A 116 -14.09 -0.59 1.23
CA LEU A 116 -14.01 -0.45 2.69
C LEU A 116 -15.38 -0.52 3.35
N GLU A 117 -16.42 0.09 2.77
CA GLU A 117 -17.79 -0.01 3.28
C GLU A 117 -18.27 -1.46 3.31
N GLU A 118 -18.04 -2.24 2.25
CA GLU A 118 -18.39 -3.66 2.21
C GLU A 118 -17.71 -4.44 3.35
N ILE A 119 -16.39 -4.24 3.52
CA ILE A 119 -15.60 -4.92 4.56
C ILE A 119 -16.04 -4.48 5.95
N CYS A 120 -16.21 -3.19 6.18
CA CYS A 120 -16.58 -2.65 7.50
C CYS A 120 -18.01 -3.06 7.86
N LYS A 121 -18.95 -3.09 6.92
CA LYS A 121 -20.31 -3.59 7.16
C LYS A 121 -20.34 -5.09 7.47
N GLU A 122 -19.59 -5.90 6.73
CA GLU A 122 -19.49 -7.34 7.00
C GLU A 122 -18.92 -7.61 8.39
N LYS A 123 -17.91 -6.83 8.79
CA LYS A 123 -17.29 -6.94 10.12
C LYS A 123 -18.18 -6.38 11.23
N ASN A 124 -18.88 -5.28 10.99
CA ASN A 124 -19.84 -4.68 11.93
C ASN A 124 -21.09 -5.54 12.08
N GLY A 125 -21.54 -6.25 11.05
CA GLY A 125 -22.71 -7.15 11.10
C GLY A 125 -22.57 -8.37 12.03
N ARG A 126 -21.39 -8.61 12.62
CA ARG A 126 -21.20 -9.56 13.72
C ARG A 126 -21.40 -8.97 15.11
N TYR A 127 -21.44 -7.64 15.25
CA TYR A 127 -21.72 -6.94 16.50
C TYR A 127 -22.31 -5.55 16.18
N ILE A 128 -23.63 -5.41 16.22
CA ILE A 128 -24.27 -4.09 16.37
C ILE A 128 -25.27 -4.16 17.51
N GLY A 129 -24.96 -3.39 18.55
CA GLY A 129 -25.86 -2.98 19.61
C GLY A 129 -25.15 -1.87 20.40
N ASP A 130 -25.46 -0.63 20.04
CA ASP A 130 -25.21 0.60 20.79
C ASP A 130 -23.76 1.07 21.01
N PHE A 131 -23.40 2.15 20.28
CA PHE A 131 -22.21 2.98 20.46
C PHE A 131 -20.88 2.22 20.29
N CYS A 132 -19.91 2.79 19.57
CA CYS A 132 -18.55 2.24 19.47
C CYS A 132 -17.88 2.27 20.86
N VAL A 133 -18.14 1.26 21.69
CA VAL A 133 -17.49 1.08 22.99
C VAL A 133 -16.42 0.00 22.82
N GLY A 134 -15.24 0.48 22.44
CA GLY A 134 -13.97 -0.09 22.85
C GLY A 134 -13.75 -1.56 22.55
N GLU A 135 -13.43 -1.90 21.30
CA GLU A 135 -12.57 -3.04 20.89
C GLU A 135 -12.40 -3.19 19.36
N ASP A 136 -12.92 -2.23 18.59
CA ASP A 136 -13.11 -2.30 17.15
C ASP A 136 -11.84 -2.30 16.28
N TYR A 137 -11.99 -2.85 15.08
CA TYR A 137 -11.02 -2.76 14.00
C TYR A 137 -10.77 -1.29 13.62
N PHE A 138 -9.57 -0.99 13.13
CA PHE A 138 -9.23 0.33 12.60
C PHE A 138 -8.63 0.23 11.21
N VAL A 139 -8.84 1.24 10.38
CA VAL A 139 -8.30 1.30 9.03
C VAL A 139 -7.04 2.15 9.00
N VAL A 140 -5.95 1.57 8.50
CA VAL A 140 -4.73 2.28 8.17
C VAL A 140 -4.80 2.70 6.71
N GLU A 141 -4.79 4.01 6.51
CA GLU A 141 -4.70 4.64 5.20
C GLU A 141 -3.41 5.45 5.13
N ASP A 142 -2.82 5.58 3.94
CA ASP A 142 -1.66 6.44 3.77
C ASP A 142 -2.02 7.95 3.90
N GLY A 143 -1.01 8.80 4.03
CA GLY A 143 -1.19 10.25 4.15
C GLY A 143 -1.40 11.00 2.82
N SER A 144 -1.77 10.32 1.73
CA SER A 144 -1.92 10.92 0.41
C SER A 144 -3.04 11.95 0.38
N ARG A 145 -2.85 13.00 -0.45
CA ARG A 145 -3.83 14.07 -0.62
C ARG A 145 -5.17 13.56 -1.14
N ILE A 146 -5.16 12.46 -1.89
CA ILE A 146 -6.38 11.85 -2.46
C ILE A 146 -7.29 11.26 -1.38
N HIS A 147 -6.74 10.85 -0.23
CA HIS A 147 -7.53 10.33 0.88
C HIS A 147 -8.33 11.44 1.57
N GLY A 148 -7.99 12.71 1.33
CA GLY A 148 -8.82 13.82 1.79
C GLY A 148 -8.99 13.86 3.31
N LYS A 149 -7.98 13.45 4.08
CA LYS A 149 -7.98 13.47 5.55
C LYS A 149 -8.20 14.87 6.12
N LYS A 150 -7.75 15.90 5.39
CA LYS A 150 -7.99 17.31 5.72
C LYS A 150 -9.16 17.87 4.93
N ASP A 151 -10.10 18.47 5.64
CA ASP A 151 -11.19 19.21 5.03
C ASP A 151 -10.68 20.53 4.46
N THR A 152 -11.10 20.83 3.24
CA THR A 152 -10.79 22.08 2.55
C THR A 152 -12.05 22.61 1.90
N LYS A 153 -12.11 23.93 1.67
CA LYS A 153 -13.23 24.56 0.95
C LYS A 153 -13.51 23.89 -0.40
N ARG A 154 -12.45 23.38 -1.05
CA ARG A 154 -12.52 22.72 -2.37
C ARG A 154 -13.07 21.30 -2.33
N ASN A 155 -12.68 20.49 -1.33
CA ASN A 155 -13.13 19.10 -1.23
C ASN A 155 -14.43 18.94 -0.40
N LYS A 156 -14.85 19.98 0.33
CA LYS A 156 -16.06 20.01 1.17
C LYS A 156 -16.16 18.81 2.14
N GLY A 157 -15.01 18.29 2.57
CA GLY A 157 -14.95 17.12 3.45
C GLY A 157 -15.51 15.82 2.87
N LEU A 158 -15.54 15.70 1.54
CA LEU A 158 -16.13 14.55 0.82
C LEU A 158 -15.75 13.19 1.41
N CYS A 159 -14.44 12.94 1.61
CA CYS A 159 -13.95 11.66 2.11
C CYS A 159 -14.23 11.46 3.60
N ASN A 160 -14.12 12.52 4.42
CA ASN A 160 -14.41 12.43 5.84
C ASN A 160 -15.91 12.16 6.09
N LYS A 161 -16.79 12.79 5.30
CA LYS A 161 -18.21 12.48 5.29
C LYS A 161 -18.48 11.01 4.94
N ALA A 162 -17.86 10.49 3.88
CA ALA A 162 -18.00 9.09 3.50
C ALA A 162 -17.46 8.13 4.59
N ARG A 163 -16.33 8.44 5.25
CA ARG A 163 -15.83 7.63 6.36
C ARG A 163 -16.84 7.51 7.50
N VAL A 164 -17.46 8.63 7.88
CA VAL A 164 -18.48 8.65 8.94
C VAL A 164 -19.70 7.83 8.52
N GLU A 165 -20.23 8.05 7.32
CA GLU A 165 -21.42 7.35 6.82
C GLU A 165 -21.19 5.83 6.65
N CYS A 166 -19.98 5.43 6.30
CA CYS A 166 -19.60 4.02 6.10
C CYS A 166 -19.02 3.36 7.35
N PHE A 167 -19.05 4.04 8.51
CA PHE A 167 -18.47 3.55 9.78
C PHE A 167 -17.00 3.13 9.67
N ILE A 168 -16.22 3.87 8.89
CA ILE A 168 -14.79 3.62 8.69
C ILE A 168 -14.01 4.42 9.73
N TYR A 169 -13.60 3.75 10.81
CA TYR A 169 -12.68 4.32 11.78
C TYR A 169 -11.24 4.21 11.29
N SER A 170 -10.60 5.34 10.97
CA SER A 170 -9.21 5.36 10.53
C SER A 170 -8.32 6.10 11.51
N ILE A 171 -7.16 5.50 11.80
CA ILE A 171 -6.17 6.08 12.72
C ILE A 171 -5.27 7.10 12.01
N ASP A 172 -4.68 7.99 12.81
CA ASP A 172 -3.67 8.93 12.35
C ASP A 172 -2.35 8.21 12.06
N TRP A 173 -2.20 7.77 10.81
CA TRP A 173 -0.99 7.08 10.35
C TRP A 173 0.13 8.09 10.00
N PRO A 174 1.38 7.84 10.41
CA PRO A 174 2.47 8.79 10.17
C PRO A 174 2.78 8.92 8.68
N PRO A 175 3.02 10.15 8.17
CA PRO A 175 3.24 10.38 6.75
C PRO A 175 4.50 9.68 6.25
N CYS A 176 4.50 9.28 4.98
CA CYS A 176 5.65 8.66 4.31
C CYS A 176 6.21 7.42 5.05
N SER A 177 5.32 6.55 5.53
CA SER A 177 5.69 5.37 6.32
C SER A 177 5.34 4.03 5.66
N PRO A 178 5.85 3.76 4.44
CA PRO A 178 5.62 2.47 3.79
C PRO A 178 6.27 1.31 4.58
N ASP A 179 7.36 1.59 5.29
CA ASP A 179 8.04 0.63 6.15
C ASP A 179 7.19 0.18 7.35
N LEU A 180 6.22 0.99 7.77
CA LEU A 180 5.26 0.62 8.80
C LEU A 180 4.02 -0.08 8.23
N ASN A 181 3.68 0.08 6.94
CA ASN A 181 2.44 -0.49 6.39
C ASN A 181 2.67 -1.94 5.90
N PRO A 182 2.11 -2.99 6.53
CA PRO A 182 2.39 -4.38 6.18
C PRO A 182 2.01 -4.76 4.74
N ILE A 183 1.02 -4.10 4.14
CA ILE A 183 0.57 -4.38 2.77
C ILE A 183 1.64 -4.08 1.72
N GLU A 184 2.58 -3.17 2.00
CA GLU A 184 3.73 -2.88 1.14
C GLU A 184 4.61 -4.12 0.94
N ASN A 185 4.75 -4.94 2.00
CA ASN A 185 5.45 -6.21 1.89
C ASN A 185 4.67 -7.24 1.05
N VAL A 186 3.33 -7.17 1.05
CA VAL A 186 2.47 -8.02 0.22
C VAL A 186 2.55 -7.60 -1.24
N TRP A 187 2.56 -6.30 -1.54
CA TRP A 187 2.83 -5.80 -2.90
C TRP A 187 4.18 -6.26 -3.42
N ARG A 188 5.20 -6.34 -2.57
CA ARG A 188 6.50 -6.89 -2.94
C ARG A 188 6.42 -8.37 -3.33
N ILE A 189 5.66 -9.18 -2.57
CA ILE A 189 5.43 -10.60 -2.89
C ILE A 189 4.71 -10.73 -4.23
N LEU A 190 3.64 -9.98 -4.44
CA LEU A 190 2.88 -9.97 -5.70
C LEU A 190 3.78 -9.61 -6.89
N LYS A 191 4.52 -8.51 -6.80
CA LYS A 191 5.48 -8.08 -7.84
C LYS A 191 6.59 -9.10 -8.06
N GLN A 192 7.00 -9.85 -7.03
CA GLN A 192 8.00 -10.91 -7.17
C GLN A 192 7.46 -12.13 -7.91
N ARG A 193 6.24 -12.58 -7.59
CA ARG A 193 5.59 -13.71 -8.26
C ARG A 193 5.31 -13.39 -9.73
N LEU A 194 4.81 -12.20 -10.04
CA LEU A 194 4.67 -11.73 -11.42
C LEU A 194 6.00 -11.73 -12.19
N ARG A 195 7.07 -11.24 -11.58
CA ARG A 195 8.41 -11.27 -12.20
C ARG A 195 8.91 -12.69 -12.50
N ASN A 196 8.44 -13.69 -11.75
CA ASN A 196 8.86 -15.08 -11.93
C ASN A 196 8.10 -15.79 -13.05
N ARG A 197 6.87 -15.35 -13.39
CA ARG A 197 6.06 -15.93 -14.48
C ARG A 197 6.66 -15.74 -15.88
N LYS A 198 7.46 -14.69 -16.10
CA LYS A 198 8.25 -14.43 -17.34
C LYS A 198 7.51 -14.79 -18.66
N PRO A 199 6.41 -14.10 -19.01
CA PRO A 199 5.73 -14.36 -20.28
C PRO A 199 6.66 -14.11 -21.47
N TYR A 200 6.57 -14.98 -22.48
CA TYR A 200 7.30 -14.85 -23.73
C TYR A 200 6.82 -13.61 -24.48
N GLY A 201 7.73 -12.72 -24.88
CA GLY A 201 7.38 -11.44 -25.52
C GLY A 201 7.09 -10.27 -24.56
N GLY A 202 6.94 -10.52 -23.25
CA GLY A 202 6.56 -9.51 -22.26
C GLY A 202 5.10 -9.63 -21.85
N TRP A 203 4.63 -8.74 -20.97
CA TRP A 203 3.24 -8.72 -20.53
C TRP A 203 2.41 -7.85 -21.47
N THR A 204 1.31 -8.37 -22.01
CA THR A 204 0.20 -7.51 -22.45
C THR A 204 -0.53 -6.94 -21.22
N LEU A 205 -1.41 -5.96 -21.43
CA LEU A 205 -2.13 -5.36 -20.31
C LEU A 205 -3.15 -6.33 -19.72
N GLU A 206 -3.87 -7.05 -20.58
CA GLU A 206 -4.88 -8.05 -20.24
C GLU A 206 -4.22 -9.20 -19.45
N GLU A 207 -3.14 -9.77 -19.98
CA GLU A 207 -2.37 -10.81 -19.28
C GLU A 207 -1.87 -10.34 -17.91
N LEU A 208 -1.46 -9.06 -17.81
CA LEU A 208 -1.00 -8.50 -16.55
C LEU A 208 -2.17 -8.39 -15.55
N LYS A 209 -3.35 -7.92 -15.98
CA LYS A 209 -4.55 -7.82 -15.15
C LYS A 209 -4.94 -9.20 -14.62
N ASP A 210 -5.00 -10.20 -15.49
CA ASP A 210 -5.39 -11.57 -15.14
C ASP A 210 -4.37 -12.20 -14.18
N ALA A 211 -3.08 -12.11 -14.49
CA ALA A 211 -2.04 -12.68 -13.63
C ALA A 211 -1.97 -11.99 -12.25
N VAL A 212 -2.23 -10.68 -12.18
CA VAL A 212 -2.28 -9.95 -10.92
C VAL A 212 -3.44 -10.41 -10.06
N LEU A 213 -4.62 -10.61 -10.65
CA LEU A 213 -5.81 -11.14 -9.97
C LEU A 213 -5.57 -12.59 -9.51
N GLU A 214 -5.03 -13.43 -10.38
CA GLU A 214 -4.77 -14.85 -10.09
C GLU A 214 -3.74 -15.03 -8.94
N ILE A 215 -2.62 -14.30 -8.99
CA ILE A 215 -1.62 -14.33 -7.93
C ILE A 215 -2.23 -13.82 -6.63
N TRP A 216 -2.98 -12.72 -6.69
CA TRP A 216 -3.59 -12.17 -5.49
C TRP A 216 -4.54 -13.19 -4.90
N GLU A 217 -5.50 -13.71 -5.66
CA GLU A 217 -6.57 -14.55 -5.14
C GLU A 217 -6.06 -15.92 -4.68
N HIS A 218 -5.30 -16.61 -5.54
CA HIS A 218 -4.99 -18.03 -5.36
C HIS A 218 -3.60 -18.30 -4.78
N GLU A 219 -2.60 -17.46 -5.07
CA GLU A 219 -1.25 -17.72 -4.59
C GLU A 219 -0.97 -17.03 -3.24
N ILE A 220 -1.42 -15.79 -3.02
CA ILE A 220 -1.10 -15.02 -1.80
C ILE A 220 -2.01 -15.46 -0.67
N THR A 221 -1.43 -16.12 0.32
CA THR A 221 -2.15 -16.69 1.46
C THR A 221 -1.91 -15.90 2.75
N VAL A 222 -2.75 -16.09 3.77
CA VAL A 222 -2.57 -15.47 5.10
C VAL A 222 -1.21 -15.78 5.73
N LYS A 223 -0.63 -16.95 5.45
CA LYS A 223 0.70 -17.35 5.91
C LYS A 223 1.81 -16.47 5.33
N ASP A 224 1.61 -15.92 4.14
CA ASP A 224 2.60 -15.06 3.49
C ASP A 224 2.75 -13.72 4.22
N PHE A 225 1.67 -13.21 4.85
CA PHE A 225 1.62 -11.82 5.32
C PHE A 225 1.29 -11.59 6.80
N ASN A 226 0.67 -12.53 7.53
CA ASN A 226 0.38 -12.34 8.96
C ASN A 226 1.61 -11.97 9.78
N LYS A 227 2.78 -12.55 9.44
CA LYS A 227 4.07 -12.22 10.05
C LYS A 227 4.46 -10.75 9.94
N TYR A 228 4.01 -10.05 8.88
CA TYR A 228 4.29 -8.63 8.71
C TYR A 228 3.43 -7.77 9.65
N ILE A 229 2.19 -8.17 9.89
CA ILE A 229 1.33 -7.54 10.90
C ILE A 229 1.92 -7.78 12.29
N ASP A 230 2.33 -9.02 12.60
CA ASP A 230 2.93 -9.37 13.89
C ASP A 230 4.28 -8.69 14.14
N SER A 231 4.95 -8.20 13.09
CA SER A 231 6.20 -7.45 13.20
C SER A 231 6.01 -5.97 13.56
N LEU A 232 4.78 -5.43 13.54
CA LEU A 232 4.51 -4.01 13.76
C LEU A 232 5.11 -3.43 15.05
N PRO A 233 5.00 -4.09 16.23
CA PRO A 233 5.65 -3.59 17.44
C PRO A 233 7.17 -3.39 17.27
N GLU A 234 7.85 -4.35 16.63
CA GLU A 234 9.29 -4.27 16.35
C GLU A 234 9.62 -3.16 15.34
N ARG A 235 8.75 -2.94 14.33
CA ARG A 235 8.90 -1.84 13.37
C ARG A 235 8.81 -0.50 14.06
N ILE A 236 7.81 -0.33 14.92
CA ILE A 236 7.56 0.89 15.70
C ILE A 236 8.74 1.17 16.63
N GLU A 237 9.22 0.16 17.35
CA GLU A 237 10.42 0.26 18.18
C GLU A 237 11.64 0.73 17.38
N LYS A 238 11.86 0.17 16.17
CA LYS A 238 12.96 0.61 15.29
C LYS A 238 12.81 2.05 14.83
N VAL A 239 11.59 2.51 14.53
CA VAL A 239 11.32 3.93 14.21
C VAL A 239 11.64 4.82 15.41
N ARG A 240 11.27 4.39 16.61
CA ARG A 240 11.56 5.10 17.87
C ARG A 240 13.07 5.26 18.08
N PHE A 241 13.83 4.16 17.98
CA PHE A 241 15.29 4.18 18.12
C PHE A 241 15.99 5.06 17.07
N ARG A 242 15.44 5.10 15.85
CA ARG A 242 15.96 5.93 14.75
C ARG A 242 15.46 7.37 14.78
N LYS A 243 14.76 7.79 15.84
CA LYS A 243 14.16 9.13 15.97
C LYS A 243 13.36 9.52 14.72
N GLY A 244 12.45 8.63 14.31
CA GLY A 244 11.59 8.83 13.14
C GLY A 244 12.23 8.49 11.78
N GLY A 245 13.48 8.02 11.76
CA GLY A 245 14.16 7.62 10.52
C GLY A 245 13.54 6.41 9.83
N SER A 246 13.94 6.17 8.57
CA SER A 246 13.51 5.00 7.81
C SER A 246 14.05 3.70 8.42
N THR A 247 13.25 2.64 8.36
CA THR A 247 13.68 1.28 8.73
C THR A 247 13.98 0.44 7.48
N HIS A 248 14.29 -0.84 7.67
CA HIS A 248 14.70 -1.77 6.61
C HIS A 248 13.53 -2.59 6.02
N TRP A 249 12.33 -2.38 6.56
CA TRP A 249 11.12 -3.14 6.26
C TRP A 249 10.50 -2.78 4.91
#